data_AF-A0A5Z5D5W2-F1
#
_entry.id   AF-A0A5Z5D5W2-F1
#
_cell.length_a   1.000
_cell.length_b   1.000
_cell.length_c   1.000
_cell.angle_alpha   90.00
_cell.angle_beta   90.00
_cell.angle_gamma   90.00
#
_symmetry.space_group_name_H-M   'P 1'
#
loop_
_entity.id
_entity.type
_entity.pdbx_description
1 polymer ?
#
loop_
_entity_poly.entity_id
_entity_poly.type
_entity_poly.pdbx_seq_one_letter_code
_entity_poly.pdbx_strand_id
1 'polypeptide(L)'
;LPRQYQRKIREYQINGHLISVEKNDFEMVRELFQRINTYGRALSPQEIRCALNPGSSIPFIRYLAETPEFIDSTFGKVNPKRMKDMEYVLGIISFILFSYRDYKYNREDDFLVHTMKYLNKFNFKLNGTFSDEEGHSLPQWKNDECSEVFYTLFEKFKKGISISNNIFGTHRFKKKNSPSINKQLLIMMVSVFALLDDDIVAELISTKNKFIAKFDGLISGDIPSYVDWISESYNDSDKDFDYAISQSTGKKATILYRFDNFISLIQDITNKEVLIEGVIKNDN
;
A
#
# COMPACT_ATOMS: atom_id res chain seq x y z
N LEU A 1 40.76 16.58 -26.08
CA LEU A 1 39.38 16.96 -26.48
C LEU A 1 39.42 18.02 -27.59
N PRO A 2 38.60 17.93 -28.64
CA PRO A 2 38.43 19.00 -29.63
C PRO A 2 38.05 20.35 -29.00
N ARG A 3 38.47 21.47 -29.60
CA ARG A 3 38.29 22.84 -29.06
C ARG A 3 36.84 23.15 -28.67
N GLN A 4 35.87 22.71 -29.47
CA GLN A 4 34.45 22.91 -29.20
C GLN A 4 33.98 22.31 -27.87
N TYR A 5 34.51 21.15 -27.48
CA TYR A 5 34.14 20.48 -26.23
C TYR A 5 34.89 21.08 -25.03
N GLN A 6 36.15 21.51 -25.22
CA GLN A 6 36.87 22.26 -24.18
C GLN A 6 36.17 23.57 -23.85
N ARG A 7 35.64 24.26 -24.88
CA ARG A 7 34.90 25.51 -24.72
C ARG A 7 33.59 25.30 -23.95
N LYS A 8 32.81 24.28 -24.32
CA LYS A 8 31.59 23.88 -23.58
C LYS A 8 31.86 23.59 -22.10
N ILE A 9 32.96 22.90 -21.78
CA ILE A 9 33.31 22.59 -20.39
C ILE A 9 33.70 23.88 -19.62
N ARG A 10 34.49 24.76 -20.23
CA ARG A 10 34.94 26.01 -19.58
C ARG A 10 33.85 27.05 -19.41
N GLU A 11 32.89 27.09 -20.34
CA GLU A 11 31.76 28.04 -20.34
C GLU A 11 30.56 27.52 -19.54
N TYR A 12 30.60 26.28 -19.05
CA TYR A 12 29.49 25.70 -18.30
C TYR A 12 29.36 26.36 -16.92
N GLN A 13 28.22 27.00 -16.67
CA GLN A 13 27.90 27.55 -15.35
C GLN A 13 27.49 26.42 -14.41
N ILE A 14 28.25 26.26 -13.31
CA ILE A 14 27.90 25.35 -12.22
C ILE A 14 27.05 26.14 -11.22
N ASN A 15 25.78 25.76 -11.08
CA ASN A 15 24.92 26.27 -10.03
C ASN A 15 25.11 25.42 -8.77
N GLY A 16 25.71 26.00 -7.75
CA GLY A 16 25.87 25.38 -6.43
C GLY A 16 24.83 25.92 -5.46
N HIS A 17 24.14 25.03 -4.74
CA HIS A 17 23.29 25.40 -3.62
C HIS A 17 23.94 24.89 -2.33
N LEU A 18 24.39 25.81 -1.48
CA LEU A 18 24.88 25.47 -0.15
C LEU A 18 23.68 25.34 0.78
N ILE A 19 23.52 24.18 1.40
CA ILE A 19 22.46 23.92 2.38
C ILE A 19 23.15 23.69 3.72
N SER A 20 22.84 24.54 4.69
CA SER A 20 23.33 24.43 6.06
C SER A 20 22.59 23.26 6.72
N VAL A 21 23.34 22.20 7.08
CA VAL A 21 22.76 21.02 7.71
C VAL A 21 22.65 21.27 9.20
N GLU A 22 21.47 21.73 9.64
CA GLU A 22 21.05 21.53 11.02
C GLU A 22 20.34 20.17 11.12
N LYS A 23 20.60 19.42 12.20
CA LYS A 23 20.18 18.02 12.35
C LYS A 23 18.67 17.83 12.12
N ASN A 24 18.32 16.86 11.27
CA ASN A 24 16.99 16.25 11.15
C ASN A 24 15.82 17.17 10.78
N ASP A 25 15.98 18.01 9.75
CA ASP A 25 14.82 18.70 9.19
C ASP A 25 14.22 17.93 8.00
N PHE A 26 13.13 17.20 8.24
CA PHE A 26 12.36 16.49 7.22
C PHE A 26 11.87 17.44 6.11
N GLU A 27 11.65 18.73 6.43
CA GLU A 27 11.29 19.73 5.43
C GLU A 27 12.47 20.06 4.51
N MET A 28 13.69 20.13 5.02
CA MET A 28 14.90 20.40 4.23
C MET A 28 15.17 19.30 3.20
N VAL A 29 15.09 18.02 3.59
CA VAL A 29 15.28 16.91 2.63
C VAL A 29 14.15 16.89 1.59
N ARG A 30 12.92 17.23 1.99
CA ARG A 30 11.78 17.38 1.08
C ARG A 30 11.98 18.54 0.10
N GLU A 31 12.47 19.69 0.56
CA GLU A 31 12.82 20.84 -0.27
C GLU A 31 13.98 20.50 -1.24
N LEU A 32 14.99 19.79 -0.76
CA LEU A 32 16.14 19.36 -1.55
C LEU A 32 15.67 18.45 -2.71
N PHE A 33 14.77 17.51 -2.43
CA PHE A 33 14.14 16.72 -3.47
C PHE A 33 13.27 17.58 -4.40
N GLN A 34 12.44 18.48 -3.89
CA GLN A 34 11.62 19.38 -4.74
C GLN A 34 12.49 20.24 -5.68
N ARG A 35 13.64 20.75 -5.22
CA ARG A 35 14.55 21.58 -6.03
C ARG A 35 15.32 20.77 -7.07
N ILE A 36 15.81 19.57 -6.72
CA ILE A 36 16.37 18.62 -7.72
C ILE A 36 15.30 18.27 -8.76
N ASN A 37 14.06 18.08 -8.32
CA ASN A 37 12.90 17.76 -9.16
C ASN A 37 12.41 18.92 -10.02
N THR A 38 12.91 20.15 -9.82
CA THR A 38 12.55 21.33 -10.62
C THR A 38 13.33 21.37 -11.95
N TYR A 39 14.53 20.78 -11.97
CA TYR A 39 15.37 20.70 -13.18
C TYR A 39 15.63 19.25 -13.65
N GLY A 40 15.22 18.25 -12.87
CA GLY A 40 15.32 16.81 -13.15
C GLY A 40 13.97 16.09 -13.06
N ARG A 41 13.97 14.76 -13.26
CA ARG A 41 12.74 13.95 -13.18
C ARG A 41 12.26 13.88 -11.73
N ALA A 42 11.08 14.44 -11.45
CA ALA A 42 10.54 14.52 -10.10
C ALA A 42 10.41 13.14 -9.43
N LEU A 43 10.93 12.90 -8.22
CA LEU A 43 10.77 11.66 -7.43
C LEU A 43 9.29 11.32 -7.13
N SER A 44 9.00 10.02 -7.01
CA SER A 44 7.68 9.52 -6.63
C SER A 44 7.46 9.75 -5.14
N PRO A 45 6.20 9.82 -4.68
CA PRO A 45 5.90 9.88 -3.25
C PRO A 45 6.59 8.75 -2.46
N GLN A 46 6.63 7.54 -3.03
CA GLN A 46 7.27 6.40 -2.37
C GLN A 46 8.80 6.53 -2.31
N GLU A 47 9.46 7.00 -3.35
CA GLU A 47 10.91 7.27 -3.33
C GLU A 47 11.27 8.31 -2.26
N ILE A 48 10.44 9.35 -2.12
CA ILE A 48 10.61 10.37 -1.07
C ILE A 48 10.44 9.75 0.32
N ARG A 49 9.41 8.91 0.54
CA ARG A 49 9.20 8.22 1.84
C ARG A 49 10.39 7.35 2.22
N CYS A 50 10.91 6.56 1.28
CA CYS A 50 12.11 5.73 1.49
C CYS A 50 13.34 6.59 1.83
N ALA A 51 13.54 7.70 1.13
CA ALA A 51 14.67 8.58 1.40
C ALA A 51 14.59 9.26 2.78
N LEU A 52 13.37 9.64 3.20
CA LEU A 52 13.14 10.30 4.49
C LEU A 52 13.12 9.34 5.68
N ASN A 53 12.81 8.06 5.48
CA ASN A 53 12.63 7.08 6.55
C ASN A 53 13.50 5.83 6.33
N PRO A 54 14.85 5.97 6.26
CA PRO A 54 15.74 4.83 6.12
C PRO A 54 15.64 3.89 7.33
N GLY A 55 15.67 2.58 7.09
CA GLY A 55 15.62 1.56 8.13
C GLY A 55 14.98 0.26 7.65
N SER A 56 14.66 -0.62 8.60
CA SER A 56 14.09 -1.96 8.40
C SER A 56 12.84 -2.01 7.53
N SER A 57 12.03 -0.95 7.50
CA SER A 57 10.80 -0.90 6.71
C SER A 57 11.05 -1.08 5.22
N ILE A 58 12.13 -0.48 4.69
CA ILE A 58 12.44 -0.47 3.25
C ILE A 58 12.78 -1.87 2.72
N PRO A 59 13.79 -2.59 3.26
CA PRO A 59 14.08 -3.95 2.81
C PRO A 59 12.91 -4.90 3.06
N PHE A 60 12.11 -4.70 4.12
CA PHE A 60 10.93 -5.54 4.35
C PHE A 60 9.85 -5.36 3.29
N ILE A 61 9.42 -4.11 2.99
CA ILE A 61 8.39 -3.88 1.96
C ILE A 61 8.90 -4.25 0.56
N ARG A 62 10.20 -4.09 0.29
CA ARG A 62 10.82 -4.56 -0.96
C ARG A 62 10.76 -6.08 -1.05
N TYR A 63 11.15 -6.78 0.02
CA TYR A 63 11.08 -8.24 0.08
C TYR A 63 9.68 -8.75 -0.23
N LEU A 64 8.65 -8.18 0.40
CA LEU A 64 7.24 -8.52 0.15
C LEU A 64 6.77 -8.22 -1.28
N ALA A 65 7.25 -7.13 -1.89
CA ALA A 65 6.91 -6.75 -3.26
C ALA A 65 7.52 -7.70 -4.31
N GLU A 66 8.65 -8.32 -3.99
CA GLU A 66 9.37 -9.25 -4.86
C GLU A 66 9.03 -10.72 -4.57
N THR A 67 8.11 -11.03 -3.64
CA THR A 67 7.68 -12.43 -3.42
C THR A 67 6.83 -12.97 -4.57
N PRO A 68 6.99 -14.26 -4.93
CA PRO A 68 6.15 -14.90 -5.94
C PRO A 68 4.65 -14.75 -5.64
N GLU A 69 4.25 -14.85 -4.37
CA GLU A 69 2.85 -14.72 -3.96
C GLU A 69 2.28 -13.35 -4.35
N PHE A 70 3.03 -12.26 -4.14
CA PHE A 70 2.57 -10.92 -4.50
C PHE A 70 2.59 -10.70 -6.02
N ILE A 71 3.68 -11.07 -6.69
CA ILE A 71 3.82 -10.94 -8.15
C ILE A 71 2.70 -11.70 -8.85
N ASP A 72 2.45 -12.96 -8.47
CA ASP A 72 1.39 -13.78 -9.03
C ASP A 72 0.02 -13.22 -8.70
N SER A 73 -0.21 -12.78 -7.46
CA SER A 73 -1.50 -12.15 -7.07
C SER A 73 -1.83 -10.90 -7.90
N THR A 74 -0.81 -10.21 -8.42
CA THR A 74 -0.98 -9.03 -9.26
C THR A 74 -0.84 -9.32 -10.76
N PHE A 75 -0.69 -10.60 -11.13
CA PHE A 75 -0.43 -11.06 -12.50
C PHE A 75 0.80 -10.39 -13.13
N GLY A 76 1.79 -10.02 -12.33
CA GLY A 76 2.96 -9.25 -12.76
C GLY A 76 2.64 -7.86 -13.34
N LYS A 77 1.43 -7.32 -13.11
CA LYS A 77 0.99 -6.04 -13.70
C LYS A 77 1.37 -4.82 -12.89
N VAL A 78 1.82 -4.99 -11.64
CA VAL A 78 2.29 -3.87 -10.82
C VAL A 78 3.75 -3.60 -11.19
N ASN A 79 3.98 -2.41 -11.75
CA ASN A 79 5.30 -2.03 -12.26
C ASN A 79 6.23 -1.65 -11.09
N PRO A 80 7.41 -2.29 -10.93
CA PRO A 80 8.36 -1.96 -9.86
C PRO A 80 9.05 -0.61 -10.06
N LYS A 81 9.03 -0.06 -11.29
CA LYS A 81 9.60 1.26 -11.57
C LYS A 81 9.03 2.27 -10.58
N ARG A 82 9.93 3.08 -10.00
CA ARG A 82 9.59 4.18 -9.10
C ARG A 82 9.00 3.71 -7.76
N MET A 83 9.29 2.46 -7.38
CA MET A 83 8.86 1.82 -6.13
C MET A 83 7.33 1.73 -5.99
N LYS A 84 6.61 1.62 -7.10
CA LYS A 84 5.13 1.61 -7.07
C LYS A 84 4.58 0.33 -6.46
N ASP A 85 5.22 -0.81 -6.69
CA ASP A 85 4.98 -2.07 -5.99
C ASP A 85 5.16 -1.96 -4.47
N MET A 86 6.27 -1.36 -4.03
CA MET A 86 6.55 -1.10 -2.61
C MET A 86 5.49 -0.17 -1.99
N GLU A 87 4.95 0.79 -2.76
CA GLU A 87 3.84 1.64 -2.30
C GLU A 87 2.55 0.82 -2.05
N TYR A 88 2.26 -0.16 -2.89
CA TYR A 88 1.08 -1.02 -2.74
C TYR A 88 1.23 -1.91 -1.49
N VAL A 89 2.40 -2.53 -1.35
CA VAL A 89 2.76 -3.34 -0.18
C VAL A 89 2.74 -2.50 1.09
N LEU A 90 3.32 -1.30 1.10
CA LEU A 90 3.31 -0.42 2.26
C LEU A 90 1.88 -0.06 2.67
N GLY A 91 0.98 0.18 1.70
CA GLY A 91 -0.44 0.38 1.96
C GLY A 91 -1.08 -0.83 2.66
N ILE A 92 -0.89 -2.04 2.12
CA ILE A 92 -1.40 -3.28 2.73
C ILE A 92 -0.88 -3.42 4.17
N ILE A 93 0.44 -3.35 4.35
CA ILE A 93 1.08 -3.56 5.65
C ILE A 93 0.63 -2.51 6.67
N SER A 94 0.43 -1.27 6.25
CA SER A 94 -0.07 -0.21 7.14
C SER A 94 -1.44 -0.57 7.72
N PHE A 95 -2.37 -1.03 6.88
CA PHE A 95 -3.71 -1.42 7.34
C PHE A 95 -3.74 -2.77 8.08
N ILE A 96 -2.84 -3.71 7.78
CA ILE A 96 -2.67 -4.92 8.60
C ILE A 96 -2.16 -4.55 10.00
N LEU A 97 -1.21 -3.62 10.07
CA LEU A 97 -0.55 -3.24 11.32
C LEU A 97 -1.48 -2.44 12.24
N PHE A 98 -2.14 -1.40 11.72
CA PHE A 98 -2.92 -0.45 12.54
C PHE A 98 -4.44 -0.53 12.36
N SER A 99 -4.96 -1.36 11.45
CA SER A 99 -6.35 -1.31 10.99
C SER A 99 -6.73 0.03 10.32
N TYR A 100 -7.85 0.01 9.61
CA TYR A 100 -8.47 1.22 9.08
C TYR A 100 -9.31 1.95 10.14
N ARG A 101 -9.75 1.24 11.20
CA ARG A 101 -10.59 1.82 12.26
C ARG A 101 -9.86 2.90 13.07
N ASP A 102 -8.55 2.74 13.23
CA ASP A 102 -7.69 3.70 13.91
C ASP A 102 -7.14 4.78 12.96
N TYR A 103 -7.68 4.89 11.74
CA TYR A 103 -7.24 5.86 10.76
C TYR A 103 -7.65 7.29 11.16
N LYS A 104 -6.72 7.96 11.86
CA LYS A 104 -6.86 9.35 12.34
C LYS A 104 -6.11 10.39 11.50
N TYR A 105 -5.60 9.99 10.34
CA TYR A 105 -4.75 10.84 9.52
C TYR A 105 -5.55 11.68 8.52
N ASN A 106 -5.10 12.91 8.27
CA ASN A 106 -5.71 13.78 7.26
C ASN A 106 -5.23 13.43 5.85
N ARG A 107 -3.99 12.94 5.73
CA ARG A 107 -3.37 12.50 4.48
C ARG A 107 -2.90 11.05 4.61
N GLU A 108 -3.16 10.24 3.60
CA GLU A 108 -2.61 8.87 3.46
C GLU A 108 -1.09 8.84 3.63
N ASP A 109 -0.40 9.86 3.12
CA ASP A 109 1.04 9.99 3.23
C ASP A 109 1.55 9.95 4.68
N ASP A 110 0.85 10.62 5.60
CA ASP A 110 1.23 10.69 7.01
C ASP A 110 1.08 9.31 7.69
N PHE A 111 0.04 8.56 7.29
CA PHE A 111 -0.20 7.19 7.75
C PHE A 111 0.92 6.24 7.28
N LEU A 112 1.27 6.29 6.00
CA LEU A 112 2.32 5.43 5.44
C LEU A 112 3.70 5.74 6.05
N VAL A 113 4.01 7.03 6.28
CA VAL A 113 5.24 7.44 6.98
C VAL A 113 5.24 6.96 8.42
N HIS A 114 4.10 7.04 9.13
CA HIS A 114 3.98 6.52 10.48
C HIS A 114 4.30 5.01 10.53
N THR A 115 3.76 4.22 9.60
CA THR A 115 4.08 2.80 9.46
C THR A 115 5.57 2.54 9.28
N MET A 116 6.23 3.27 8.38
CA MET A 116 7.68 3.12 8.17
C MET A 116 8.46 3.43 9.44
N LYS A 117 8.14 4.54 10.12
CA LYS A 117 8.78 4.91 11.40
C LYS A 117 8.56 3.87 12.48
N TYR A 118 7.37 3.26 12.55
CA TYR A 118 7.08 2.19 13.49
C TYR A 118 7.93 0.95 13.21
N LEU A 119 7.93 0.46 11.96
CA LEU A 119 8.70 -0.72 11.57
C LEU A 119 10.21 -0.51 11.73
N ASN A 120 10.72 0.71 11.53
CA ASN A 120 12.13 1.04 11.71
C ASN A 120 12.60 0.94 13.17
N LYS A 121 11.71 0.80 14.16
CA LYS A 121 12.07 0.53 15.56
C LYS A 121 12.51 -0.93 15.79
N PHE A 122 12.20 -1.81 14.85
CA PHE A 122 12.46 -3.25 14.93
C PHE A 122 13.59 -3.66 13.99
N ASN A 123 14.26 -4.77 14.27
CA ASN A 123 15.35 -5.25 13.44
C ASN A 123 14.81 -6.16 12.32
N PHE A 124 15.18 -5.86 11.08
CA PHE A 124 14.95 -6.72 9.93
C PHE A 124 16.25 -6.84 9.14
N LYS A 125 16.76 -8.06 9.04
CA LYS A 125 18.06 -8.35 8.40
C LYS A 125 17.91 -9.48 7.41
N LEU A 126 18.67 -9.35 6.33
CA LEU A 126 18.70 -10.29 5.23
C LEU A 126 20.11 -10.84 5.05
N ASN A 127 20.20 -12.12 4.73
CA ASN A 127 21.41 -12.76 4.22
C ASN A 127 21.48 -12.52 2.71
N GLY A 128 22.42 -11.69 2.28
CA GLY A 128 22.59 -11.27 0.89
C GLY A 128 21.95 -9.92 0.59
N THR A 129 21.90 -9.58 -0.70
CA THR A 129 21.38 -8.32 -1.21
C THR A 129 20.33 -8.58 -2.27
N PHE A 130 19.43 -7.62 -2.45
CA PHE A 130 18.53 -7.63 -3.61
C PHE A 130 19.34 -7.53 -4.91
N SER A 131 18.82 -8.13 -5.97
CA SER A 131 19.36 -8.03 -7.32
C SER A 131 18.26 -7.56 -8.25
N ASP A 132 18.61 -6.71 -9.22
CA ASP A 132 17.67 -6.25 -10.24
C ASP A 132 17.75 -7.14 -11.52
N GLU A 133 18.54 -8.21 -11.49
CA GLU A 133 18.68 -9.17 -12.60
C GLU A 133 17.43 -10.07 -12.73
N GLU A 134 17.00 -10.36 -13.95
CA GLU A 134 15.86 -11.27 -14.16
C GLU A 134 16.18 -12.68 -13.64
N GLY A 135 15.23 -13.31 -12.93
CA GLY A 135 15.39 -14.65 -12.36
C GLY A 135 16.21 -14.71 -11.07
N HIS A 136 16.51 -13.57 -10.44
CA HIS A 136 17.18 -13.55 -9.14
C HIS A 136 16.36 -14.25 -8.06
N SER A 137 17.07 -14.83 -7.09
CA SER A 137 16.45 -15.36 -5.87
C SER A 137 16.37 -14.28 -4.81
N LEU A 138 15.28 -14.26 -4.06
CA LEU A 138 15.13 -13.38 -2.91
C LEU A 138 16.20 -13.68 -1.84
N PRO A 139 16.78 -12.64 -1.22
CA PRO A 139 17.67 -12.83 -0.09
C PRO A 139 16.92 -13.46 1.09
N GLN A 140 17.58 -14.33 1.86
CA GLN A 140 16.92 -15.03 2.97
C GLN A 140 16.86 -14.16 4.22
N TRP A 141 15.85 -14.34 5.06
CA TRP A 141 15.79 -13.65 6.35
C TRP A 141 16.89 -14.19 7.27
N LYS A 142 17.55 -13.27 7.98
CA LYS A 142 18.50 -13.64 9.03
C LYS A 142 17.72 -13.87 10.33
N ASN A 143 17.26 -15.11 10.52
CA ASN A 143 16.22 -15.43 11.52
C ASN A 143 16.57 -15.06 12.97
N ASP A 144 17.85 -15.12 13.34
CA ASP A 144 18.37 -14.73 14.65
C ASP A 144 18.39 -13.22 14.88
N GLU A 145 18.16 -12.42 13.83
CA GLU A 145 18.20 -10.96 13.87
C GLU A 145 16.87 -10.30 13.48
N CYS A 146 15.85 -11.04 13.06
CA CYS A 146 14.56 -10.47 12.68
C CYS A 146 13.58 -10.45 13.87
N SER A 147 12.97 -9.30 14.13
CA SER A 147 11.92 -9.18 15.15
C SER A 147 10.62 -9.91 14.73
N GLU A 148 9.90 -10.47 15.71
CA GLU A 148 8.68 -11.27 15.51
C GLU A 148 7.61 -10.57 14.65
N VAL A 149 7.45 -9.25 14.83
CA VAL A 149 6.48 -8.43 14.09
C VAL A 149 6.57 -8.62 12.56
N PHE A 150 7.77 -8.81 12.00
CA PHE A 150 7.93 -9.01 10.57
C PHE A 150 7.37 -10.36 10.12
N TYR A 151 7.57 -11.42 10.90
CA TYR A 151 6.99 -12.73 10.63
C TYR A 151 5.47 -12.70 10.71
N THR A 152 4.91 -12.08 11.76
CA THR A 152 3.46 -11.91 11.90
C THR A 152 2.87 -11.17 10.70
N LEU A 153 3.50 -10.06 10.29
CA LEU A 153 3.06 -9.29 9.13
C LEU A 153 3.17 -10.08 7.82
N PHE A 154 4.23 -10.87 7.65
CA PHE A 154 4.39 -11.70 6.46
C PHE A 154 3.33 -12.80 6.37
N GLU A 155 3.03 -13.49 7.47
CA GLU A 155 1.97 -14.51 7.50
C GLU A 155 0.60 -13.89 7.24
N LYS A 156 0.29 -12.74 7.85
CA LYS A 156 -0.96 -12.00 7.62
C LYS A 156 -1.07 -11.55 6.15
N PHE A 157 0.01 -11.02 5.58
CA PHE A 157 0.08 -10.63 4.17
C PHE A 157 -0.19 -11.81 3.23
N LYS A 158 0.46 -12.95 3.45
CA LYS A 158 0.21 -14.19 2.68
C LYS A 158 -1.22 -14.68 2.82
N LYS A 159 -1.79 -14.65 4.04
CA LYS A 159 -3.18 -15.01 4.30
C LYS A 159 -4.14 -14.16 3.45
N GLY A 160 -3.97 -12.84 3.49
CA GLY A 160 -4.82 -11.90 2.73
C GLY A 160 -4.76 -12.13 1.21
N ILE A 161 -3.56 -12.40 0.68
CA ILE A 161 -3.38 -12.74 -0.74
C ILE A 161 -4.05 -14.07 -1.08
N SER A 162 -3.83 -15.11 -0.27
CA SER A 162 -4.38 -16.44 -0.48
C SER A 162 -5.92 -16.42 -0.52
N ILE A 163 -6.55 -15.73 0.43
CA ILE A 163 -8.01 -15.59 0.48
C ILE A 163 -8.51 -14.80 -0.74
N SER A 164 -7.85 -13.70 -1.11
CA SER A 164 -8.19 -12.92 -2.31
C SER A 164 -8.16 -13.78 -3.57
N ASN A 165 -7.13 -14.62 -3.71
CA ASN A 165 -6.98 -15.55 -4.83
C ASN A 165 -8.07 -16.62 -4.84
N ASN A 166 -8.42 -17.18 -3.68
CA ASN A 166 -9.42 -18.25 -3.56
C ASN A 166 -10.84 -17.76 -3.92
N ILE A 167 -11.20 -16.56 -3.42
CA ILE A 167 -12.52 -15.99 -3.63
C ILE A 167 -12.64 -15.48 -5.08
N PHE A 168 -11.77 -14.56 -5.50
CA PHE A 168 -11.97 -13.80 -6.74
C PHE A 168 -11.25 -14.39 -7.96
N GLY A 169 -10.34 -15.34 -7.77
CA GLY A 169 -9.59 -15.96 -8.86
C GLY A 169 -8.94 -14.92 -9.78
N THR A 170 -9.18 -15.03 -11.08
CA THR A 170 -8.61 -14.13 -12.10
C THR A 170 -9.17 -12.70 -12.07
N HIS A 171 -10.29 -12.46 -11.38
CA HIS A 171 -10.95 -11.16 -11.27
C HIS A 171 -10.51 -10.35 -10.05
N ARG A 172 -9.67 -10.92 -9.19
CA ARG A 172 -9.16 -10.24 -7.98
C ARG A 172 -8.57 -8.87 -8.30
N PHE A 173 -8.89 -7.91 -7.44
CA PHE A 173 -8.39 -6.53 -7.47
C PHE A 173 -8.70 -5.76 -8.76
N LYS A 174 -9.68 -6.19 -9.55
CA LYS A 174 -10.12 -5.52 -10.78
C LYS A 174 -11.53 -4.99 -10.61
N LYS A 175 -11.85 -3.94 -11.36
CA LYS A 175 -13.24 -3.53 -11.57
C LYS A 175 -13.85 -4.41 -12.65
N LYS A 176 -15.16 -4.70 -12.58
CA LYS A 176 -15.91 -5.58 -13.50
C LYS A 176 -15.56 -5.40 -14.99
N ASN A 177 -15.38 -4.15 -15.43
CA ASN A 177 -15.08 -3.80 -16.82
C ASN A 177 -13.65 -3.28 -17.06
N SER A 178 -12.71 -3.57 -16.16
CA SER A 178 -11.31 -3.13 -16.30
C SER A 178 -10.33 -4.30 -16.21
N PRO A 179 -9.43 -4.48 -17.19
CA PRO A 179 -8.39 -5.50 -17.12
C PRO A 179 -7.24 -5.14 -16.16
N SER A 180 -7.26 -3.93 -15.61
CA SER A 180 -6.20 -3.34 -14.80
C SER A 180 -6.43 -3.57 -13.30
N ILE A 181 -5.34 -3.85 -12.58
CA ILE A 181 -5.37 -3.92 -11.12
C ILE A 181 -5.64 -2.52 -10.56
N ASN A 182 -6.67 -2.43 -9.72
CA ASN A 182 -6.98 -1.25 -8.94
C ASN A 182 -6.20 -1.32 -7.61
N LYS A 183 -5.36 -0.29 -7.37
CA LYS A 183 -4.54 -0.16 -6.15
C LYS A 183 -5.37 -0.30 -4.88
N GLN A 184 -6.51 0.38 -4.82
CA GLN A 184 -7.30 0.50 -3.60
C GLN A 184 -8.07 -0.78 -3.30
N LEU A 185 -8.57 -1.47 -4.33
CA LEU A 185 -9.12 -2.82 -4.17
C LEU A 185 -8.06 -3.78 -3.63
N LEU A 186 -6.86 -3.78 -4.20
CA LEU A 186 -5.75 -4.61 -3.72
C LEU A 186 -5.43 -4.34 -2.25
N ILE A 187 -5.24 -3.07 -1.87
CA ILE A 187 -4.89 -2.71 -0.49
C ILE A 187 -6.00 -3.11 0.48
N MET A 188 -7.24 -2.73 0.19
CA MET A 188 -8.39 -2.99 1.04
C MET A 188 -8.66 -4.49 1.18
N MET A 189 -8.74 -5.22 0.07
CA MET A 189 -9.08 -6.65 0.10
C MET A 189 -8.01 -7.47 0.83
N VAL A 190 -6.73 -7.27 0.50
CA VAL A 190 -5.65 -8.02 1.14
C VAL A 190 -5.56 -7.69 2.63
N SER A 191 -5.66 -6.42 3.01
CA SER A 191 -5.57 -6.03 4.43
C SER A 191 -6.77 -6.50 5.26
N VAL A 192 -8.00 -6.40 4.75
CA VAL A 192 -9.18 -6.91 5.44
C VAL A 192 -9.11 -8.43 5.58
N PHE A 193 -8.85 -9.16 4.49
CA PHE A 193 -8.78 -10.63 4.56
C PHE A 193 -7.63 -11.16 5.41
N ALA A 194 -6.52 -10.44 5.50
CA ALA A 194 -5.44 -10.77 6.40
C ALA A 194 -5.88 -10.77 7.88
N LEU A 195 -6.84 -9.92 8.23
CA LEU A 195 -7.30 -9.68 9.60
C LEU A 195 -8.62 -10.40 9.94
N LEU A 196 -9.28 -11.04 8.98
CA LEU A 196 -10.50 -11.82 9.25
C LEU A 196 -10.21 -13.10 10.05
N ASP A 197 -11.19 -13.48 10.87
CA ASP A 197 -11.24 -14.77 11.55
C ASP A 197 -11.54 -15.91 10.58
N ASP A 198 -10.99 -17.10 10.87
CA ASP A 198 -11.02 -18.23 9.96
C ASP A 198 -12.44 -18.78 9.72
N ASP A 199 -13.35 -18.61 10.68
CA ASP A 199 -14.75 -19.03 10.56
C ASP A 199 -15.56 -18.10 9.64
N ILE A 200 -15.23 -16.80 9.59
CA ILE A 200 -15.80 -15.84 8.62
C ILE A 200 -15.23 -16.15 7.23
N VAL A 201 -13.93 -16.43 7.15
CA VAL A 201 -13.28 -16.81 5.87
C VAL A 201 -13.90 -18.08 5.29
N ALA A 202 -14.12 -19.11 6.11
CA ALA A 202 -14.75 -20.36 5.67
C ALA A 202 -16.15 -20.12 5.09
N GLU A 203 -16.95 -19.26 5.72
CA GLU A 203 -18.29 -18.89 5.26
C GLU A 203 -18.25 -18.05 3.97
N LEU A 204 -17.31 -17.11 3.84
CA LEU A 204 -17.12 -16.35 2.62
C LEU A 204 -16.72 -17.26 1.44
N ILE A 205 -15.90 -18.28 1.68
CA ILE A 205 -15.50 -19.23 0.64
C ILE A 205 -16.69 -20.10 0.22
N SER A 206 -17.51 -20.57 1.17
CA SER A 206 -18.70 -21.38 0.87
C SER A 206 -19.75 -20.59 0.08
N THR A 207 -19.85 -19.27 0.34
CA THR A 207 -20.82 -18.36 -0.30
C THR A 207 -20.21 -17.47 -1.39
N LYS A 208 -19.00 -17.78 -1.87
CA LYS A 208 -18.18 -16.87 -2.69
C LYS A 208 -18.89 -16.30 -3.93
N ASN A 209 -19.70 -17.09 -4.62
CA ASN A 209 -20.40 -16.62 -5.83
C ASN A 209 -21.39 -15.49 -5.51
N LYS A 210 -22.11 -15.60 -4.38
CA LYS A 210 -23.03 -14.57 -3.90
C LYS A 210 -22.26 -13.32 -3.46
N PHE A 211 -21.15 -13.51 -2.74
CA PHE A 211 -20.29 -12.41 -2.31
C PHE A 211 -19.72 -11.62 -3.50
N ILE A 212 -19.17 -12.31 -4.51
CA ILE A 212 -18.63 -11.68 -5.73
C ILE A 212 -19.73 -10.92 -6.47
N ALA A 213 -20.91 -11.53 -6.66
CA ALA A 213 -22.01 -10.88 -7.37
C ALA A 213 -22.48 -9.58 -6.66
N LYS A 214 -22.60 -9.60 -5.32
CA LYS A 214 -22.92 -8.40 -4.55
C LYS A 214 -21.79 -7.37 -4.59
N PHE A 215 -20.53 -7.80 -4.49
CA PHE A 215 -19.39 -6.89 -4.56
C PHE A 215 -19.27 -6.19 -5.92
N ASP A 216 -19.47 -6.94 -7.01
CA ASP A 216 -19.53 -6.38 -8.36
C ASP A 216 -20.69 -5.40 -8.51
N GLY A 217 -21.86 -5.72 -7.95
CA GLY A 217 -23.00 -4.81 -7.92
C GLY A 217 -22.69 -3.52 -7.16
N LEU A 218 -21.96 -3.61 -6.04
CA LEU A 218 -21.57 -2.46 -5.24
C LEU A 218 -20.59 -1.55 -6.01
N ILE A 219 -19.63 -2.15 -6.72
CA ILE A 219 -18.68 -1.41 -7.57
C ILE A 219 -19.40 -0.76 -8.76
N SER A 220 -20.38 -1.43 -9.37
CA SER A 220 -21.13 -0.91 -10.52
C SER A 220 -22.25 0.08 -10.15
N GLY A 221 -22.57 0.24 -8.86
CA GLY A 221 -23.72 1.02 -8.41
C GLY A 221 -25.07 0.32 -8.63
N ASP A 222 -25.06 -0.97 -8.99
CA ASP A 222 -26.27 -1.79 -9.18
C ASP A 222 -26.98 -2.08 -7.84
N ILE A 223 -26.25 -2.02 -6.72
CA ILE A 223 -26.79 -2.08 -5.37
C ILE A 223 -26.38 -0.84 -4.57
N PRO A 224 -27.21 -0.39 -3.61
CA PRO A 224 -26.85 0.74 -2.75
C PRO A 224 -25.64 0.40 -1.89
N SER A 225 -24.93 1.45 -1.46
CA SER A 225 -23.89 1.32 -0.46
C SER A 225 -24.48 0.93 0.89
N TYR A 226 -23.70 0.18 1.67
CA TYR A 226 -24.09 -0.33 2.98
C TYR A 226 -23.95 0.70 4.10
N VAL A 227 -23.13 1.73 3.88
CA VAL A 227 -22.87 2.80 4.86
C VAL A 227 -22.95 4.16 4.19
N ASP A 228 -23.26 5.17 5.01
CA ASP A 228 -23.25 6.58 4.61
C ASP A 228 -21.83 7.17 4.65
N TRP A 229 -21.64 8.28 3.94
CA TRP A 229 -20.39 9.04 4.06
C TRP A 229 -20.29 9.71 5.41
N ILE A 230 -19.08 9.71 5.98
CA ILE A 230 -18.78 10.41 7.24
C ILE A 230 -18.87 11.94 7.14
N SER A 231 -18.97 12.49 5.92
CA SER A 231 -18.94 13.93 5.65
C SER A 231 -20.04 14.28 4.68
N GLU A 232 -20.94 15.18 5.06
CA GLU A 232 -22.09 15.59 4.25
C GLU A 232 -21.70 16.14 2.87
N SER A 233 -20.52 16.77 2.76
CA SER A 233 -19.98 17.23 1.47
C SER A 233 -19.69 16.10 0.46
N TYR A 234 -19.80 14.84 0.89
CA TYR A 234 -19.68 13.66 0.04
C TYR A 234 -21.03 13.02 -0.30
N ASN A 235 -22.15 13.49 0.25
CA ASN A 235 -23.49 12.97 -0.03
C ASN A 235 -24.09 13.42 -1.39
N ASP A 236 -23.25 13.88 -2.33
CA ASP A 236 -23.68 14.11 -3.71
C ASP A 236 -23.91 12.75 -4.41
N SER A 237 -24.86 12.71 -5.35
CA SER A 237 -25.22 11.50 -6.11
C SER A 237 -24.07 10.82 -6.85
N ASP A 238 -22.99 11.56 -7.13
CA ASP A 238 -21.87 11.11 -7.97
C ASP A 238 -20.72 10.49 -7.16
N LYS A 239 -20.86 10.39 -5.83
CA LYS A 239 -19.83 9.87 -4.92
C LYS A 239 -20.32 8.56 -4.31
N ASP A 240 -20.03 7.47 -5.00
CA ASP A 240 -20.39 6.11 -4.62
C ASP A 240 -19.15 5.28 -4.23
N PHE A 241 -19.32 3.96 -4.15
CA PHE A 241 -18.20 3.05 -3.90
C PHE A 241 -17.12 3.11 -4.98
N ASP A 242 -17.47 3.25 -6.27
CA ASP A 242 -16.49 3.39 -7.35
C ASP A 242 -15.65 4.66 -7.19
N TYR A 243 -16.28 5.77 -6.79
CA TYR A 243 -15.58 7.00 -6.45
C TYR A 243 -14.52 6.74 -5.37
N ALA A 244 -14.88 6.05 -4.29
CA ALA A 244 -13.98 5.80 -3.17
C ALA A 244 -12.74 4.94 -3.52
N ILE A 245 -12.83 4.12 -4.57
CA ILE A 245 -11.71 3.29 -5.07
C ILE A 245 -11.01 3.87 -6.31
N SER A 246 -11.55 4.94 -6.91
CA SER A 246 -11.03 5.51 -8.16
C SER A 246 -10.54 6.96 -8.02
N GLN A 247 -11.18 7.77 -7.20
CA GLN A 247 -10.95 9.22 -7.09
C GLN A 247 -10.68 9.65 -5.65
N SER A 248 -9.79 10.63 -5.46
CA SER A 248 -9.46 11.17 -4.12
C SER A 248 -9.18 10.09 -3.05
N THR A 249 -8.55 8.98 -3.45
CA THR A 249 -8.54 7.71 -2.70
C THR A 249 -7.70 7.75 -1.41
N GLY A 250 -6.86 8.76 -1.25
CA GLY A 250 -6.04 8.98 -0.06
C GLY A 250 -6.66 9.92 0.99
N LYS A 251 -7.92 10.36 0.81
CA LYS A 251 -8.64 11.18 1.80
C LYS A 251 -9.28 10.28 2.86
N LYS A 252 -9.32 10.75 4.11
CA LYS A 252 -9.96 10.02 5.23
C LYS A 252 -11.37 9.53 4.90
N ALA A 253 -12.21 10.40 4.33
CA ALA A 253 -13.59 10.06 3.98
C ALA A 253 -13.68 8.89 2.99
N THR A 254 -12.85 8.87 1.94
CA THR A 254 -12.85 7.78 0.95
C THR A 254 -12.21 6.50 1.47
N ILE A 255 -11.27 6.59 2.42
CA ILE A 255 -10.67 5.44 3.10
C ILE A 255 -11.71 4.75 3.98
N LEU A 256 -12.31 5.48 4.92
CA LEU A 256 -13.28 4.88 5.84
C LEU A 256 -14.47 4.32 5.07
N TYR A 257 -15.03 5.10 4.14
CA TYR A 257 -16.19 4.68 3.37
C TYR A 257 -16.01 3.38 2.59
N ARG A 258 -14.87 3.18 1.90
CA ARG A 258 -14.65 1.93 1.14
C ARG A 258 -14.43 0.72 2.04
N PHE A 259 -13.71 0.89 3.15
CA PHE A 259 -13.47 -0.20 4.09
C PHE A 259 -14.76 -0.60 4.81
N ASP A 260 -15.53 0.38 5.29
CA ASP A 260 -16.80 0.13 6.00
C ASP A 260 -17.83 -0.52 5.07
N ASN A 261 -17.93 -0.09 3.81
CA ASN A 261 -18.78 -0.77 2.82
C ASN A 261 -18.35 -2.22 2.57
N PHE A 262 -17.05 -2.48 2.40
CA PHE A 262 -16.54 -3.82 2.15
C PHE A 262 -16.77 -4.76 3.33
N ILE A 263 -16.60 -4.25 4.55
CA ILE A 263 -16.84 -5.01 5.78
C ILE A 263 -18.33 -5.27 5.99
N SER A 264 -19.17 -4.25 5.78
CA SER A 264 -20.63 -4.39 5.88
C SER A 264 -21.17 -5.40 4.87
N LEU A 265 -20.59 -5.47 3.66
CA LEU A 265 -20.90 -6.53 2.70
C LEU A 265 -20.51 -7.92 3.22
N ILE A 266 -19.34 -8.07 3.86
CA ILE A 266 -18.94 -9.35 4.47
C ILE A 266 -19.93 -9.73 5.58
N GLN A 267 -20.34 -8.78 6.42
CA GLN A 267 -21.33 -8.99 7.47
C GLN A 267 -22.69 -9.41 6.90
N ASP A 268 -23.16 -8.76 5.83
CA ASP A 268 -24.41 -9.10 5.15
C ASP A 268 -24.38 -10.50 4.49
N ILE A 269 -23.22 -10.94 3.99
CA ILE A 269 -23.09 -12.29 3.42
C ILE A 269 -23.02 -13.36 4.50
N THR A 270 -22.26 -13.13 5.56
CA THR A 270 -21.95 -14.15 6.57
C THR A 270 -22.92 -14.13 7.76
N ASN A 271 -23.68 -13.06 7.93
CA ASN A 271 -24.52 -12.78 9.09
C ASN A 271 -23.73 -12.85 10.42
N LYS A 272 -22.45 -12.47 10.38
CA LYS A 272 -21.54 -12.43 11.53
C LYS A 272 -21.04 -11.01 11.74
N GLU A 273 -20.78 -10.66 13.00
CA GLU A 273 -20.05 -9.44 13.31
C GLU A 273 -18.61 -9.60 12.82
N VAL A 274 -18.12 -8.58 12.11
CA VAL A 274 -16.76 -8.55 11.57
C VAL A 274 -16.00 -7.43 12.25
N LEU A 275 -14.99 -7.79 13.06
CA LEU A 275 -14.14 -6.87 13.78
C LEU A 275 -12.74 -6.87 13.16
N ILE A 276 -12.32 -5.75 12.56
CA ILE A 276 -10.98 -5.62 11.98
C ILE A 276 -10.07 -4.86 12.96
N GLU A 277 -9.25 -5.61 13.70
CA GLU A 277 -8.22 -5.08 14.60
C GLU A 277 -6.83 -5.22 13.96
N GLY A 278 -5.98 -4.20 14.15
CA GLY A 278 -4.59 -4.25 13.69
C GLY A 278 -3.77 -5.28 14.49
N VAL A 279 -2.66 -5.73 13.91
CA VAL A 279 -1.70 -6.60 14.61
C VAL A 279 -1.19 -5.96 15.90
N ILE A 280 -1.08 -4.62 15.92
CA ILE A 280 -0.78 -3.89 17.14
C ILE A 280 -2.06 -3.26 17.67
N LYS A 281 -2.33 -3.49 18.95
CA LYS A 281 -3.31 -2.69 19.68
C LYS A 281 -2.60 -1.40 20.05
N ASN A 282 -3.18 -0.24 19.70
CA ASN A 282 -2.59 1.03 20.09
C ASN A 282 -2.47 1.07 21.62
N ASP A 283 -1.24 0.95 22.13
CA ASP A 283 -0.88 1.54 23.40
C ASP A 283 -0.94 3.05 23.16
N ASN A 284 -2.04 3.67 23.61
CA ASN A 284 -2.24 5.13 23.58
C ASN A 284 -1.08 5.87 24.24
#